data_AF-A0A0T6ADR8-F1
#
_entry.id   AF-A0A0T6ADR8-F1
#
_cell.length_a   1.000
_cell.length_b   1.000
_cell.length_c   1.000
_cell.angle_alpha   90.00
_cell.angle_beta   90.00
_cell.angle_gamma   90.00
#
_symmetry.space_group_name_H-M   'P 1'
#
loop_
_entity.id
_entity.type
_entity.pdbx_description
1 polymer ?
#
loop_
_entity_poly.entity_id
_entity_poly.type
_entity_poly.pdbx_seq_one_letter_code
_entity_poly.pdbx_strand_id
1 'polypeptide(L)'
;MVAPPAEDEAVLACLAALEAALAGAGALPDSLADVPPRTLEAALEALAKRRAAEALPLVSAVAERGRTKDARKAARRVLYRLEQAGVTLPRAAPKPVVQRGSEKALSAWVSAVDGSGSRAVWILFEGAFGGWALCALIVNDQAGILEAAGGAISKKRLEGELRSLRESQKLPWVEIPPARATALVAEALALHARLGTEPPTEFSRWRPFFADVQPPGEPEPPQIDDPALLDHSRELLDLPELASWFLDPGDLQSAALELLQAQESRLVLSDQQKGEREAAIVERVVDAAFTPEARRLWARRLMEMAWIFDATGRERDGRLARATAGALLDGARAPRHLPFARGLAERGLAFASEVTLGRVSAAQVSRTPQRP
;
A
#
# COMPACT_ATOMS: atom_id res chain seq x y z
N MET A 1 -42.65 0.48 -70.80
CA MET A 1 -41.51 0.75 -69.91
C MET A 1 -42.06 1.09 -68.54
N VAL A 2 -42.21 0.08 -67.68
CA VAL A 2 -42.66 0.26 -66.30
C VAL A 2 -41.42 0.67 -65.50
N ALA A 3 -41.46 1.82 -64.83
CA ALA A 3 -40.38 2.22 -63.93
C ALA A 3 -40.20 1.13 -62.85
N PRO A 4 -38.97 0.72 -62.52
CA PRO A 4 -38.76 -0.23 -61.44
C PRO A 4 -39.37 0.33 -60.14
N PRO A 5 -39.94 -0.52 -59.26
CA PRO A 5 -40.46 -0.05 -57.98
C PRO A 5 -39.33 0.63 -57.19
N ALA A 6 -39.63 1.73 -56.50
CA ALA A 6 -38.64 2.54 -55.77
C ALA A 6 -37.77 1.75 -54.78
N GLU A 7 -38.23 0.57 -54.35
CA GLU A 7 -37.50 -0.35 -53.49
C GLU A 7 -36.30 -1.02 -54.20
N ASP A 8 -36.40 -1.32 -55.50
CA ASP A 8 -35.31 -1.90 -56.30
C ASP A 8 -34.18 -0.89 -56.54
N GLU A 9 -34.54 0.39 -56.74
CA GLU A 9 -33.56 1.47 -56.95
C GLU A 9 -32.74 1.73 -55.66
N ALA A 10 -33.40 1.68 -54.50
CA ALA A 10 -32.73 1.82 -53.20
C ALA A 10 -31.77 0.66 -52.90
N VAL A 11 -32.16 -0.59 -53.23
CA VAL A 11 -31.28 -1.76 -53.09
C VAL A 11 -30.08 -1.64 -54.03
N LEU A 12 -30.28 -1.22 -55.28
CA LEU A 12 -29.20 -1.03 -56.25
C LEU A 12 -28.21 0.07 -55.82
N ALA A 13 -28.72 1.19 -55.29
CA ALA A 13 -27.87 2.27 -54.77
C ALA A 13 -27.05 1.80 -53.56
N CYS A 14 -27.66 1.06 -52.63
CA CYS A 14 -26.95 0.49 -51.47
C CYS A 14 -25.91 -0.55 -51.90
N LEU A 15 -26.23 -1.41 -52.87
CA LEU A 15 -25.31 -2.39 -53.43
C LEU A 15 -24.10 -1.70 -54.09
N ALA A 16 -24.33 -0.66 -54.89
CA ALA A 16 -23.26 0.10 -55.54
C ALA A 16 -22.32 0.75 -54.50
N ALA A 17 -22.85 1.29 -53.41
CA ALA A 17 -22.05 1.84 -52.31
C ALA A 17 -21.20 0.76 -51.62
N LEU A 18 -21.75 -0.44 -51.41
CA LEU A 18 -21.02 -1.58 -50.86
C LEU A 18 -19.94 -2.10 -51.82
N GLU A 19 -20.21 -2.14 -53.13
CA GLU A 19 -19.20 -2.54 -54.13
C GLU A 19 -18.05 -1.54 -54.21
N ALA A 20 -18.32 -0.23 -54.14
CA ALA A 20 -17.29 0.79 -54.06
C ALA A 20 -16.46 0.67 -52.79
N ALA A 21 -17.09 0.40 -51.64
CA ALA A 21 -16.40 0.16 -50.37
C ALA A 21 -15.51 -1.08 -50.40
N LEU A 22 -15.95 -2.13 -51.12
CA LEU A 22 -15.19 -3.35 -51.31
C LEU A 22 -13.96 -3.14 -52.21
N ALA A 23 -14.08 -2.29 -53.24
CA ALA A 23 -12.97 -1.95 -54.14
C ALA A 23 -11.95 -0.97 -53.52
N GLY A 24 -12.35 -0.21 -52.49
CA GLY A 24 -11.49 0.70 -51.74
C GLY A 24 -10.80 0.04 -50.53
N ALA A 25 -10.25 0.86 -49.64
CA ALA A 25 -9.54 0.42 -48.42
C ALA A 25 -10.46 -0.17 -47.31
N GLY A 26 -11.67 -0.65 -47.63
CA GLY A 26 -12.56 -1.36 -46.70
C GLY A 26 -13.23 -0.50 -45.62
N ALA A 27 -13.27 0.82 -45.80
CA ALA A 27 -14.04 1.71 -44.92
C ALA A 27 -15.56 1.53 -45.15
N LEU A 28 -16.32 1.41 -44.07
CA LEU A 28 -17.78 1.31 -44.16
C LEU A 28 -18.37 2.66 -44.60
N PRO A 29 -19.21 2.72 -45.64
CA PRO A 29 -19.87 3.95 -46.04
C PRO A 29 -20.75 4.49 -44.91
N ASP A 30 -20.61 5.77 -44.61
CA ASP A 30 -21.45 6.46 -43.61
C ASP A 30 -22.94 6.43 -43.98
N SER A 31 -23.23 6.38 -45.28
CA SER A 31 -24.58 6.26 -45.84
C SER A 31 -25.32 5.00 -45.42
N LEU A 32 -24.63 3.96 -44.92
CA LEU A 32 -25.26 2.72 -44.44
C LEU A 32 -26.09 2.93 -43.15
N ALA A 33 -25.88 4.04 -42.43
CA ALA A 33 -26.59 4.33 -41.18
C ALA A 33 -28.09 4.55 -41.41
N ASP A 34 -28.44 5.15 -42.54
CA ASP A 34 -29.79 5.62 -42.86
C ASP A 34 -30.55 4.65 -43.77
N VAL A 35 -29.92 3.55 -44.18
CA VAL A 35 -30.54 2.54 -45.06
C VAL A 35 -31.52 1.68 -44.25
N PRO A 36 -32.77 1.49 -44.74
CA PRO A 36 -33.72 0.59 -44.10
C PRO A 36 -33.15 -0.83 -43.95
N PRO A 37 -33.39 -1.52 -42.82
CA PRO A 37 -32.77 -2.83 -42.56
C PRO A 37 -33.02 -3.89 -43.63
N ARG A 38 -34.20 -3.89 -44.27
CA ARG A 38 -34.54 -4.81 -45.37
C ARG A 38 -33.73 -4.52 -46.64
N THR A 39 -33.58 -3.25 -46.99
CA THR A 39 -32.78 -2.79 -48.14
C THR A 39 -31.30 -3.15 -47.94
N LEU A 40 -30.77 -2.94 -46.74
CA LEU A 40 -29.39 -3.31 -46.41
C LEU A 40 -29.16 -4.83 -46.46
N GLU A 41 -30.10 -5.62 -45.92
CA GLU A 41 -30.04 -7.09 -45.98
C GLU A 41 -30.05 -7.58 -47.44
N ALA A 42 -30.96 -7.08 -48.28
CA ALA A 42 -31.04 -7.41 -49.69
C ALA A 42 -29.78 -7.00 -50.48
N ALA A 43 -29.21 -5.83 -50.19
CA ALA A 43 -27.98 -5.37 -50.82
C ALA A 43 -26.76 -6.22 -50.42
N LEU A 44 -26.64 -6.59 -49.13
CA LEU A 44 -25.58 -7.49 -48.66
C LEU A 44 -25.71 -8.90 -49.25
N GLU A 45 -26.93 -9.39 -49.45
CA GLU A 45 -27.18 -10.65 -50.16
C GLU A 45 -26.79 -10.59 -51.62
N ALA A 46 -27.15 -9.52 -52.31
CA ALA A 46 -26.79 -9.33 -53.71
C ALA A 46 -25.26 -9.23 -53.87
N LEU A 47 -24.59 -8.53 -52.95
CA LEU A 47 -23.13 -8.45 -52.92
C LEU A 47 -22.50 -9.83 -52.71
N ALA A 48 -22.98 -10.58 -51.71
CA ALA A 48 -22.54 -11.94 -51.40
C ALA A 48 -22.73 -12.88 -52.60
N LYS A 49 -23.85 -12.79 -53.32
CA LYS A 49 -24.10 -13.57 -54.54
C LYS A 49 -23.15 -13.20 -55.68
N ARG A 50 -22.81 -11.91 -55.84
CA ARG A 50 -21.97 -11.41 -56.95
C ARG A 50 -20.48 -11.62 -56.72
N ARG A 51 -20.02 -11.50 -55.47
CA ARG A 51 -18.59 -11.47 -55.11
C ARG A 51 -18.15 -12.68 -54.28
N ALA A 52 -19.08 -13.55 -53.89
CA ALA A 52 -18.81 -14.75 -53.12
C ALA A 52 -17.88 -14.49 -51.91
N ALA A 53 -16.76 -15.21 -51.81
CA ALA A 53 -15.80 -15.07 -50.71
C ALA A 53 -15.17 -13.67 -50.62
N GLU A 54 -15.11 -12.90 -51.72
CA GLU A 54 -14.57 -11.53 -51.71
C GLU A 54 -15.46 -10.58 -50.90
N ALA A 55 -16.77 -10.86 -50.76
CA ALA A 55 -17.66 -10.03 -49.95
C ALA A 55 -17.42 -10.17 -48.43
N LEU A 56 -16.74 -11.25 -47.99
CA LEU A 56 -16.62 -11.61 -46.57
C LEU A 56 -16.05 -10.52 -45.67
N PRO A 57 -14.96 -9.81 -46.02
CA PRO A 57 -14.39 -8.79 -45.15
C PRO A 57 -15.38 -7.65 -44.91
N LEU A 58 -16.11 -7.24 -45.95
CA LEU A 58 -17.06 -6.13 -45.85
C LEU A 58 -18.32 -6.53 -45.08
N VAL A 59 -18.89 -7.71 -45.35
CA VAL A 59 -20.06 -8.21 -44.59
C VAL A 59 -19.69 -8.41 -43.12
N SER A 60 -18.49 -8.92 -42.84
CA SER A 60 -17.97 -9.07 -41.45
C SER A 60 -17.77 -7.71 -40.78
N ALA A 61 -17.26 -6.71 -41.50
CA ALA A 61 -17.12 -5.36 -40.99
C ALA A 61 -18.48 -4.74 -40.62
N VAL A 62 -19.52 -4.94 -41.42
CA VAL A 62 -20.89 -4.47 -41.10
C VAL A 62 -21.45 -5.21 -39.87
N ALA A 63 -21.21 -6.52 -39.76
CA ALA A 63 -21.67 -7.34 -38.63
C ALA A 63 -21.06 -6.92 -37.28
N GLU A 64 -19.79 -6.50 -37.28
CA GLU A 64 -19.05 -6.08 -36.08
C GLU A 64 -19.18 -4.58 -35.78
N ARG A 65 -19.01 -3.73 -36.80
CA ARG A 65 -18.88 -2.27 -36.66
C ARG A 65 -20.05 -1.46 -37.23
N GLY A 66 -21.10 -2.12 -37.69
CA GLY A 66 -22.32 -1.43 -38.14
C GLY A 66 -22.88 -0.50 -37.06
N ARG A 67 -23.27 0.72 -37.46
CA ARG A 67 -23.71 1.79 -36.55
C ARG A 67 -25.01 1.44 -35.82
N THR A 68 -25.94 0.73 -36.47
CA THR A 68 -27.23 0.34 -35.88
C THR A 68 -27.27 -1.15 -35.51
N LYS A 69 -28.08 -1.50 -34.50
CA LYS A 69 -28.31 -2.90 -34.09
C LYS A 69 -28.90 -3.74 -35.23
N ASP A 70 -29.78 -3.13 -36.02
CA ASP A 70 -30.46 -3.80 -37.12
C ASP A 70 -29.53 -4.05 -38.31
N ALA A 71 -28.61 -3.12 -38.62
CA ALA A 71 -27.56 -3.34 -39.63
C ALA A 71 -26.65 -4.51 -39.26
N ARG A 72 -26.21 -4.59 -37.98
CA ARG A 72 -25.43 -5.72 -37.48
C ARG A 72 -26.20 -7.05 -37.59
N LYS A 73 -27.50 -7.04 -37.30
CA LYS A 73 -28.37 -8.23 -37.40
C LYS A 73 -28.63 -8.66 -38.85
N ALA A 74 -28.78 -7.72 -39.78
CA ALA A 74 -28.88 -8.01 -41.21
C ALA A 74 -27.59 -8.68 -41.73
N ALA A 75 -26.42 -8.11 -41.44
CA ALA A 75 -25.15 -8.67 -41.87
C ALA A 75 -24.86 -10.06 -41.27
N ARG A 76 -25.17 -10.28 -39.99
CA ARG A 76 -25.05 -11.62 -39.36
C ARG A 76 -25.90 -12.69 -40.05
N ARG A 77 -27.12 -12.34 -40.51
CA ARG A 77 -27.99 -13.26 -41.26
C ARG A 77 -27.39 -13.62 -42.62
N VAL A 78 -26.74 -12.66 -43.30
CA VAL A 78 -26.04 -12.92 -44.56
C VAL A 78 -24.80 -13.79 -44.35
N LEU A 79 -24.00 -13.53 -43.31
CA LEU A 79 -22.85 -14.38 -42.97
C LEU A 79 -23.26 -15.83 -42.68
N TYR A 80 -24.33 -16.02 -41.92
CA TYR A 80 -24.87 -17.35 -41.65
C TYR A 80 -25.28 -18.09 -42.93
N ARG A 81 -25.89 -17.38 -43.89
CA ARG A 81 -26.26 -17.98 -45.19
C ARG A 81 -25.05 -18.28 -46.07
N LEU A 82 -24.00 -17.45 -46.01
CA LEU A 82 -22.72 -17.74 -46.67
C LEU A 82 -22.03 -18.97 -46.08
N GLU A 83 -22.05 -19.12 -44.76
CA GLU A 83 -21.54 -20.31 -44.08
C GLU A 83 -22.31 -21.58 -44.48
N GLN A 84 -23.64 -21.51 -44.53
CA GLN A 84 -24.48 -22.61 -45.05
C GLN A 84 -24.19 -22.95 -46.52
N ALA A 85 -23.74 -21.98 -47.32
CA ALA A 85 -23.35 -22.17 -48.71
C ALA A 85 -21.90 -22.68 -48.87
N GLY A 86 -21.22 -23.05 -47.78
CA GLY A 86 -19.87 -23.64 -47.80
C GLY A 86 -18.74 -22.62 -47.87
N VAL A 87 -19.01 -21.33 -47.64
CA VAL A 87 -17.98 -20.29 -47.60
C VAL A 87 -17.32 -20.29 -46.21
N THR A 88 -16.06 -20.68 -46.15
CA THR A 88 -15.28 -20.72 -44.89
C THR A 88 -15.07 -19.32 -44.33
N LEU A 89 -15.76 -19.00 -43.24
CA LEU A 89 -15.54 -17.77 -42.49
C LEU A 89 -14.21 -17.85 -41.73
N PRO A 90 -13.35 -16.81 -41.76
CA PRO A 90 -12.22 -16.72 -40.84
C PRO A 90 -12.76 -16.69 -39.41
N ARG A 91 -12.65 -17.82 -38.70
CA ARG A 91 -13.07 -17.91 -37.30
C ARG A 91 -12.18 -16.98 -36.49
N ALA A 92 -12.75 -15.92 -35.94
CA ALA A 92 -12.04 -15.09 -34.97
C ALA A 92 -11.53 -16.01 -33.86
N ALA A 93 -10.23 -15.95 -33.57
CA ALA A 93 -9.64 -16.71 -32.49
C ALA A 93 -10.44 -16.45 -31.20
N PRO A 94 -10.84 -17.49 -30.44
CA PRO A 94 -11.58 -17.29 -29.21
C PRO A 94 -10.76 -16.40 -28.28
N LYS A 95 -11.32 -15.25 -27.89
CA LYS A 95 -10.75 -14.43 -26.82
C LYS A 95 -10.67 -15.30 -25.56
N PRO A 96 -9.55 -15.36 -24.84
CA PRO A 96 -9.46 -16.11 -23.58
C PRO A 96 -10.59 -15.68 -22.64
N VAL A 97 -11.35 -16.66 -22.13
CA VAL A 97 -12.50 -16.46 -21.23
C VAL A 97 -12.08 -15.88 -19.88
N VAL A 98 -10.80 -16.01 -19.53
CA VAL A 98 -10.21 -15.39 -18.34
C VAL A 98 -9.27 -14.28 -18.81
N GLN A 99 -9.73 -13.04 -18.73
CA GLN A 99 -8.82 -11.91 -18.74
C GLN A 99 -8.06 -11.96 -17.40
N ARG A 100 -6.74 -12.14 -17.45
CA ARG A 100 -5.89 -11.95 -16.26
C ARG A 100 -6.17 -10.54 -15.73
N GLY A 101 -6.79 -10.44 -14.56
CA GLY A 101 -6.80 -9.19 -13.81
C GLY A 101 -5.37 -8.83 -13.43
N SER A 102 -5.04 -7.53 -13.33
CA SER A 102 -3.83 -7.15 -12.62
C SER A 102 -3.99 -7.52 -11.15
N GLU A 103 -2.95 -8.12 -10.57
CA GLU A 103 -2.97 -8.47 -9.14
C GLU A 103 -2.94 -7.17 -8.34
N LYS A 104 -3.84 -7.05 -7.35
CA LYS A 104 -4.07 -5.78 -6.64
C LYS A 104 -4.18 -6.01 -5.14
N ALA A 105 -3.61 -5.10 -4.36
CA ALA A 105 -3.84 -5.04 -2.93
C ALA A 105 -5.28 -4.55 -2.67
N LEU A 106 -6.10 -5.38 -2.03
CA LEU A 106 -7.51 -5.12 -1.73
C LEU A 106 -7.68 -4.36 -0.41
N SER A 107 -7.03 -4.86 0.64
CA SER A 107 -7.13 -4.35 2.01
C SER A 107 -5.80 -4.55 2.71
N ALA A 108 -5.53 -3.75 3.74
CA ALA A 108 -4.33 -3.90 4.55
C ALA A 108 -4.58 -3.54 6.01
N TRP A 109 -3.81 -4.15 6.90
CA TRP A 109 -3.86 -3.88 8.33
C TRP A 109 -2.45 -3.74 8.88
N VAL A 110 -2.28 -2.91 9.91
CA VAL A 110 -1.02 -2.76 10.61
C VAL A 110 -1.23 -2.76 12.12
N SER A 111 -0.21 -3.20 12.84
CA SER A 111 -0.11 -2.95 14.28
C SER A 111 0.43 -1.54 14.56
N ALA A 112 0.31 -1.09 15.81
CA ALA A 112 1.17 -0.03 16.34
C ALA A 112 2.67 -0.40 16.24
N VAL A 113 3.51 0.62 16.34
CA VAL A 113 4.98 0.48 16.37
C VAL A 113 5.44 0.25 17.80
N ASP A 114 6.26 -0.76 18.01
CA ASP A 114 6.91 -0.95 19.31
C ASP A 114 8.17 -0.06 19.47
N GLY A 115 8.76 -0.08 20.66
CA GLY A 115 9.96 0.70 20.97
C GLY A 115 11.23 0.24 20.24
N SER A 116 11.24 -0.95 19.65
CA SER A 116 12.33 -1.40 18.77
C SER A 116 12.17 -0.89 17.33
N GLY A 117 11.03 -0.26 17.01
CA GLY A 117 10.71 0.18 15.66
C GLY A 117 10.03 -0.88 14.81
N SER A 118 9.63 -2.01 15.41
CA SER A 118 9.01 -3.13 14.73
C SER A 118 7.49 -2.97 14.69
N ARG A 119 6.88 -3.48 13.61
CA ARG A 119 5.42 -3.62 13.48
C ARG A 119 5.04 -4.77 12.57
N ALA A 120 3.82 -5.25 12.73
CA ALA A 120 3.20 -6.17 11.78
C ALA A 120 2.48 -5.40 10.66
N VAL A 121 2.57 -5.92 9.43
CA VAL A 121 1.88 -5.42 8.24
C VAL A 121 1.23 -6.59 7.51
N TRP A 122 -0.09 -6.56 7.36
CA TRP A 122 -0.87 -7.52 6.59
C TRP A 122 -1.44 -6.86 5.35
N ILE A 123 -1.24 -7.48 4.18
CA ILE A 123 -1.77 -7.00 2.91
C ILE A 123 -2.49 -8.17 2.22
N LEU A 124 -3.78 -7.98 1.94
CA LEU A 124 -4.58 -8.92 1.17
C LEU A 124 -4.47 -8.58 -0.31
N PHE A 125 -3.99 -9.52 -1.12
CA PHE A 125 -3.94 -9.41 -2.57
C PHE A 125 -5.03 -10.25 -3.23
N GLU A 126 -5.61 -9.71 -4.29
CA GLU A 126 -6.38 -10.47 -5.26
C GLU A 126 -5.46 -10.88 -6.42
N GLY A 127 -5.30 -12.19 -6.62
CA GLY A 127 -4.55 -12.75 -7.73
C GLY A 127 -5.32 -12.66 -9.05
N ALA A 128 -4.63 -12.90 -10.16
CA ALA A 128 -5.17 -12.69 -11.51
C ALA A 128 -6.39 -13.56 -11.89
N PHE A 129 -6.69 -14.57 -11.07
CA PHE A 129 -7.82 -15.49 -11.22
C PHE A 129 -8.87 -15.36 -10.10
N GLY A 130 -8.85 -14.25 -9.33
CA GLY A 130 -9.81 -13.95 -8.26
C GLY A 130 -9.54 -14.66 -6.92
N GLY A 131 -8.43 -15.39 -6.81
CA GLY A 131 -8.00 -16.00 -5.54
C GLY A 131 -7.41 -14.95 -4.60
N TRP A 132 -7.59 -15.13 -3.29
CA TRP A 132 -7.00 -14.24 -2.28
C TRP A 132 -5.72 -14.80 -1.70
N ALA A 133 -4.73 -13.92 -1.53
CA ALA A 133 -3.48 -14.23 -0.87
C ALA A 133 -3.18 -13.17 0.20
N LEU A 134 -2.89 -13.62 1.42
CA LEU A 134 -2.47 -12.73 2.51
C LEU A 134 -0.94 -12.70 2.56
N CYS A 135 -0.35 -11.52 2.43
CA CYS A 135 1.04 -11.26 2.75
C CYS A 135 1.11 -10.75 4.19
N ALA A 136 1.83 -11.46 5.06
CA ALA A 136 2.02 -11.08 6.45
C ALA A 136 3.50 -10.80 6.68
N LEU A 137 3.84 -9.62 7.17
CA LEU A 137 5.22 -9.14 7.34
C LEU A 137 5.44 -8.61 8.75
N ILE A 138 6.65 -8.79 9.28
CA ILE A 138 7.18 -7.96 10.35
C ILE A 138 8.22 -7.03 9.72
N VAL A 139 8.02 -5.72 9.86
CA VAL A 139 8.95 -4.70 9.33
C VAL A 139 9.52 -3.88 10.49
N ASN A 140 10.76 -3.44 10.34
CA ASN A 140 11.52 -2.66 11.30
C ASN A 140 12.19 -1.46 10.62
N ASP A 141 12.10 -0.29 11.25
CA ASP A 141 12.60 0.97 10.69
C ASP A 141 14.14 1.12 10.68
N GLN A 142 14.87 0.18 11.28
CA GLN A 142 16.34 0.12 11.29
C GLN A 142 16.92 -1.14 10.64
N ALA A 143 16.15 -2.21 10.49
CA ALA A 143 16.61 -3.49 9.95
C ALA A 143 15.88 -3.97 8.67
N GLY A 144 14.79 -3.33 8.26
CA GLY A 144 14.04 -3.70 7.06
C GLY A 144 12.95 -4.74 7.34
N ILE A 145 12.81 -5.73 6.47
CA ILE A 145 11.84 -6.82 6.63
C ILE A 145 12.50 -7.89 7.51
N LEU A 146 11.92 -8.13 8.69
CA LEU A 146 12.42 -9.14 9.63
C LEU A 146 11.81 -10.52 9.36
N GLU A 147 10.51 -10.56 9.04
CA GLU A 147 9.79 -11.80 8.78
C GLU A 147 8.81 -11.62 7.63
N ALA A 148 8.61 -12.70 6.85
CA ALA A 148 7.59 -12.76 5.82
C ALA A 148 6.88 -14.12 5.84
N ALA A 149 5.56 -14.08 5.78
CA ALA A 149 4.70 -15.26 5.82
C ALA A 149 3.44 -15.06 4.97
N GLY A 150 2.53 -16.03 5.05
CA GLY A 150 1.21 -15.97 4.42
C GLY A 150 1.02 -16.89 3.22
N GLY A 151 0.10 -16.57 2.32
CA GLY A 151 -0.25 -17.39 1.16
C GLY A 151 -1.74 -17.34 0.86
N ALA A 152 -2.24 -18.32 0.11
CA ALA A 152 -3.66 -18.41 -0.22
C ALA A 152 -4.52 -18.45 1.05
N ILE A 153 -5.58 -17.63 1.07
CA ILE A 153 -6.48 -17.53 2.22
C ILE A 153 -7.93 -17.46 1.76
N SER A 154 -8.85 -18.07 2.51
CA SER A 154 -10.29 -17.90 2.28
C SER A 154 -10.81 -16.71 3.11
N LYS A 155 -11.90 -16.09 2.66
CA LYS A 155 -12.57 -15.02 3.40
C LYS A 155 -12.87 -15.39 4.86
N LYS A 156 -13.44 -16.58 5.09
CA LYS A 156 -13.76 -17.08 6.43
C LYS A 156 -12.51 -17.22 7.31
N ARG A 157 -11.39 -17.70 6.73
CA ARG A 157 -10.13 -17.81 7.48
C ARG A 157 -9.58 -16.44 7.82
N LEU A 158 -9.54 -15.51 6.87
CA LEU A 158 -9.09 -14.13 7.10
C LEU A 158 -9.85 -13.46 8.24
N GLU A 159 -11.19 -13.58 8.24
CA GLU A 159 -12.03 -13.02 9.31
C GLU A 159 -11.73 -13.64 10.67
N GLY A 160 -11.44 -14.95 10.72
CA GLY A 160 -11.05 -15.64 11.94
C GLY A 160 -9.68 -15.19 12.47
N GLU A 161 -8.70 -15.05 11.58
CA GLU A 161 -7.34 -14.59 11.91
C GLU A 161 -7.38 -13.13 12.44
N LEU A 162 -8.12 -12.24 11.77
CA LEU A 162 -8.32 -10.84 12.23
C LEU A 162 -9.03 -10.76 13.58
N ARG A 163 -9.98 -11.65 13.86
CA ARG A 163 -10.65 -11.72 15.17
C ARG A 163 -9.67 -12.17 16.26
N SER A 164 -8.92 -13.23 16.00
CA SER A 164 -7.90 -13.75 16.92
C SER A 164 -6.86 -12.68 17.26
N LEU A 165 -6.39 -11.92 16.27
CA LEU A 165 -5.47 -10.81 16.50
C LEU A 165 -6.06 -9.74 17.43
N ARG A 166 -7.31 -9.32 17.20
CA ARG A 166 -7.99 -8.33 18.04
C ARG A 166 -8.17 -8.80 19.49
N GLU A 167 -8.34 -10.10 19.70
CA GLU A 167 -8.52 -10.68 21.05
C GLU A 167 -7.19 -10.92 21.78
N SER A 168 -6.12 -11.27 21.06
CA SER A 168 -4.86 -11.73 21.66
C SER A 168 -3.74 -10.68 21.70
N GLN A 169 -3.76 -9.69 20.79
CA GLN A 169 -2.67 -8.74 20.67
C GLN A 169 -2.86 -7.53 21.58
N LYS A 170 -1.76 -7.13 22.23
CA LYS A 170 -1.73 -5.96 23.12
C LYS A 170 -1.70 -4.63 22.35
N LEU A 171 -1.17 -4.64 21.13
CA LEU A 171 -1.11 -3.47 20.27
C LEU A 171 -2.34 -3.39 19.37
N PRO A 172 -2.88 -2.19 19.12
CA PRO A 172 -4.03 -2.03 18.23
C PRO A 172 -3.70 -2.48 16.82
N TRP A 173 -4.67 -3.15 16.19
CA TRP A 173 -4.64 -3.55 14.79
C TRP A 173 -5.67 -2.75 14.01
N VAL A 174 -5.20 -1.92 13.10
CA VAL A 174 -6.03 -0.97 12.35
C VAL A 174 -5.98 -1.25 10.87
N GLU A 175 -7.12 -1.12 10.20
CA GLU A 175 -7.19 -1.20 8.75
C GLU A 175 -6.68 0.10 8.14
N ILE A 176 -5.83 -0.01 7.12
CA ILE A 176 -5.18 1.13 6.47
C ILE A 176 -5.38 1.08 4.95
N PRO A 177 -5.27 2.21 4.25
CA PRO A 177 -5.26 2.21 2.79
C PRO A 177 -4.15 1.27 2.25
N PRO A 178 -4.45 0.36 1.31
CA PRO A 178 -3.46 -0.58 0.78
C PRO A 178 -2.19 0.10 0.25
N ALA A 179 -2.33 1.26 -0.39
CA ALA A 179 -1.21 2.05 -0.89
C ALA A 179 -0.22 2.47 0.22
N ARG A 180 -0.72 2.76 1.44
CA ARG A 180 0.13 3.07 2.60
C ARG A 180 0.87 1.83 3.07
N ALA A 181 0.21 0.69 3.12
CA ALA A 181 0.85 -0.57 3.51
C ALA A 181 1.97 -0.95 2.52
N THR A 182 1.71 -0.84 1.22
CA THR A 182 2.73 -1.08 0.19
C THR A 182 3.88 -0.08 0.27
N ALA A 183 3.61 1.18 0.62
CA ALA A 183 4.65 2.19 0.84
C ALA A 183 5.56 1.86 2.03
N LEU A 184 5.02 1.34 3.14
CA LEU A 184 5.81 0.85 4.29
C LEU A 184 6.74 -0.30 3.88
N VAL A 185 6.26 -1.23 3.05
CA VAL A 185 7.09 -2.34 2.54
C VAL A 185 8.16 -1.82 1.59
N ALA A 186 7.83 -0.88 0.70
CA ALA A 186 8.82 -0.24 -0.17
C ALA A 186 9.92 0.48 0.62
N GLU A 187 9.55 1.13 1.73
CA GLU A 187 10.50 1.77 2.65
C GLU A 187 11.46 0.74 3.27
N ALA A 188 10.95 -0.40 3.72
CA ALA A 188 11.76 -1.50 4.25
C ALA A 188 12.68 -2.13 3.18
N LEU A 189 12.24 -2.20 1.92
CA LEU A 189 13.07 -2.66 0.81
C LEU A 189 14.18 -1.66 0.45
N ALA A 190 13.87 -0.36 0.46
CA ALA A 190 14.86 0.69 0.28
C ALA A 190 15.92 0.67 1.40
N LEU A 191 15.50 0.34 2.63
CA LEU A 191 16.40 0.15 3.76
C LEU A 191 17.35 -1.04 3.56
N HIS A 192 16.85 -2.18 3.09
CA HIS A 192 17.70 -3.32 2.72
C HIS A 192 18.76 -2.95 1.68
N ALA A 193 18.34 -2.25 0.61
CA ALA A 193 19.23 -1.77 -0.43
C ALA A 193 20.32 -0.83 0.12
N ARG A 194 19.94 0.10 1.00
CA ARG A 194 20.89 1.02 1.67
C ARG A 194 21.89 0.29 2.57
N LEU A 195 21.43 -0.75 3.28
CA LEU A 195 22.25 -1.52 4.21
C LEU A 195 23.08 -2.63 3.53
N GLY A 196 22.84 -2.90 2.24
CA GLY A 196 23.47 -4.03 1.55
C GLY A 196 23.01 -5.39 2.09
N THR A 197 21.77 -5.48 2.56
CA THR A 197 21.16 -6.72 3.10
C THR A 197 20.01 -7.16 2.20
N GLU A 198 19.55 -8.40 2.36
CA GLU A 198 18.39 -8.92 1.65
C GLU A 198 17.24 -9.24 2.62
N PRO A 199 15.98 -9.08 2.19
CA PRO A 199 14.83 -9.60 2.92
C PRO A 199 14.90 -11.13 3.12
N PRO A 200 14.17 -11.68 4.11
CA PRO A 200 14.03 -13.11 4.31
C PRO A 200 13.58 -13.84 3.03
N THR A 201 14.03 -15.08 2.86
CA THR A 201 13.77 -15.86 1.62
C THR A 201 12.29 -16.01 1.31
N GLU A 202 11.45 -16.08 2.34
CA GLU A 202 10.00 -16.17 2.31
C GLU A 202 9.34 -14.94 1.66
N PHE A 203 10.03 -13.80 1.66
CA PHE A 203 9.58 -12.57 1.00
C PHE A 203 9.65 -12.67 -0.53
N SER A 204 10.47 -13.57 -1.09
CA SER A 204 10.77 -13.63 -2.54
C SER A 204 9.51 -13.74 -3.41
N ARG A 205 8.51 -14.51 -2.96
CA ARG A 205 7.22 -14.64 -3.69
C ARG A 205 6.38 -13.37 -3.69
N TRP A 206 6.60 -12.48 -2.71
CA TRP A 206 5.87 -11.24 -2.54
C TRP A 206 6.56 -10.05 -3.23
N ARG A 207 7.86 -10.15 -3.50
CA ARG A 207 8.65 -9.10 -4.14
C ARG A 207 8.01 -8.53 -5.42
N PRO A 208 7.40 -9.31 -6.34
CA PRO A 208 6.78 -8.77 -7.54
C PRO A 208 5.65 -7.77 -7.28
N PHE A 209 4.94 -7.87 -6.15
CA PHE A 209 3.84 -6.97 -5.79
C PHE A 209 4.28 -5.56 -5.38
N PHE A 210 5.58 -5.38 -5.14
CA PHE A 210 6.16 -4.10 -4.67
C PHE A 210 7.17 -3.50 -5.65
N ALA A 211 7.39 -4.13 -6.82
CA ALA A 211 8.45 -3.72 -7.75
C ALA A 211 8.31 -2.27 -8.24
N ASP A 212 7.09 -1.82 -8.47
CA ASP A 212 6.79 -0.47 -8.98
C ASP A 212 6.40 0.53 -7.87
N VAL A 213 6.43 0.10 -6.61
CA VAL A 213 6.05 0.96 -5.48
C VAL A 213 7.25 1.77 -5.04
N GLN A 214 7.15 3.10 -5.19
CA GLN A 214 8.20 3.99 -4.72
C GLN A 214 8.13 4.12 -3.19
N PRO A 215 9.28 4.07 -2.49
CA PRO A 215 9.31 4.37 -1.07
C PRO A 215 8.85 5.82 -0.86
N PRO A 216 8.10 6.10 0.21
CA PRO A 216 7.76 7.47 0.54
C PRO A 216 9.05 8.25 0.83
N GLY A 217 9.03 9.55 0.50
CA GLY A 217 10.13 10.45 0.84
C GLY A 217 10.24 10.69 2.35
N GLU A 218 11.23 11.49 2.74
CA GLU A 218 11.33 11.93 4.12
C GLU A 218 10.05 12.66 4.55
N PRO A 219 9.52 12.38 5.75
CA PRO A 219 8.34 13.07 6.24
C PRO A 219 8.65 14.56 6.41
N GLU A 220 7.80 15.42 5.86
CA GLU A 220 7.87 16.85 6.16
C GLU A 220 7.54 17.09 7.64
N PRO A 221 8.24 18.04 8.31
CA PRO A 221 7.95 18.38 9.69
C PRO A 221 6.48 18.85 9.81
N PRO A 222 5.66 18.20 10.66
CA PRO A 222 4.30 18.68 10.87
C PRO A 222 4.35 20.07 11.53
N GLN A 223 3.46 20.96 11.11
CA GLN A 223 3.27 22.24 11.78
C GLN A 223 2.80 21.99 13.22
N ILE A 224 3.40 22.70 14.17
CA ILE A 224 2.99 22.67 15.57
C ILE A 224 1.93 23.75 15.76
N ASP A 225 0.67 23.35 15.72
CA ASP A 225 -0.46 24.29 15.82
C ASP A 225 -0.66 24.83 17.24
N ASP A 226 -0.39 24.00 18.25
CA ASP A 226 -0.48 24.35 19.67
C ASP A 226 0.81 23.94 20.41
N PRO A 227 1.73 24.89 20.67
CA PRO A 227 2.96 24.62 21.41
C PRO A 227 2.73 24.13 22.84
N ALA A 228 1.59 24.45 23.47
CA ALA A 228 1.29 24.02 24.85
C ALA A 228 1.12 22.49 24.96
N LEU A 229 0.82 21.81 23.84
CA LEU A 229 0.81 20.34 23.81
C LEU A 229 2.17 19.74 24.17
N LEU A 230 3.28 20.43 23.90
CA LEU A 230 4.62 19.90 24.15
C LEU A 230 4.91 19.70 25.64
N ASP A 231 4.30 20.49 26.51
CA ASP A 231 4.41 20.36 27.97
C ASP A 231 3.84 19.00 28.44
N HIS A 232 2.87 18.48 27.70
CA HIS A 232 2.21 17.20 27.93
C HIS A 232 2.84 16.03 27.16
N SER A 233 3.91 16.26 26.38
CA SER A 233 4.48 15.24 25.48
C SER A 233 4.96 13.97 26.19
N ARG A 234 5.28 14.05 27.49
CA ARG A 234 5.62 12.88 28.31
C ARG A 234 4.44 11.92 28.50
N GLU A 235 3.20 12.42 28.51
CA GLU A 235 1.99 11.59 28.70
C GLU A 235 1.84 10.53 27.61
N LEU A 236 2.40 10.75 26.42
CA LEU A 236 2.45 9.75 25.35
C LEU A 236 3.09 8.44 25.83
N LEU A 237 4.10 8.53 26.69
CA LEU A 237 4.82 7.36 27.19
C LEU A 237 3.94 6.54 28.14
N ASP A 238 2.97 7.15 28.81
CA ASP A 238 2.05 6.46 29.73
C ASP A 238 1.00 5.62 28.99
N LEU A 239 0.92 5.76 27.66
CA LEU A 239 0.03 4.97 26.83
C LEU A 239 0.53 3.53 26.69
N PRO A 240 -0.37 2.52 26.77
CA PRO A 240 0.02 1.11 26.67
C PRO A 240 0.81 0.77 25.40
N GLU A 241 0.51 1.42 24.28
CA GLU A 241 1.16 1.22 23.00
C GLU A 241 2.65 1.64 23.02
N LEU A 242 3.00 2.59 23.88
CA LEU A 242 4.36 3.13 24.02
C LEU A 242 5.09 2.55 25.25
N ALA A 243 4.53 1.54 25.91
CA ALA A 243 5.15 0.91 27.08
C ALA A 243 6.54 0.33 26.79
N SER A 244 6.78 -0.15 25.57
CA SER A 244 8.08 -0.67 25.14
C SER A 244 9.07 0.40 24.69
N TRP A 245 8.67 1.66 24.64
CA TRP A 245 9.48 2.77 24.14
C TRP A 245 10.40 3.29 25.23
N PHE A 246 11.69 3.10 25.01
CA PHE A 246 12.79 3.60 25.83
C PHE A 246 14.10 3.48 25.04
N LEU A 247 15.12 4.24 25.45
CA LEU A 247 16.46 4.13 24.87
C LEU A 247 17.10 2.78 25.24
N ASP A 248 17.85 2.17 24.32
CA ASP A 248 18.44 0.84 24.52
C ASP A 248 19.31 0.81 25.79
N PRO A 249 19.03 -0.08 26.76
CA PRO A 249 19.78 -0.14 28.01
C PRO A 249 21.27 -0.45 27.84
N GLY A 250 21.65 -1.14 26.76
CA GLY A 250 23.04 -1.44 26.40
C GLY A 250 23.86 -0.17 26.14
N ASP A 251 23.24 0.84 25.54
CA ASP A 251 23.90 2.12 25.26
C ASP A 251 24.02 3.01 26.50
N LEU A 252 23.29 2.69 27.58
CA LEU A 252 23.16 3.53 28.77
C LEU A 252 23.90 3.01 30.00
N GLN A 253 24.64 1.91 29.91
CA GLN A 253 25.27 1.26 31.06
C GLN A 253 26.16 2.20 31.89
N SER A 254 26.98 3.02 31.23
CA SER A 254 27.86 3.98 31.92
C SER A 254 27.05 5.04 32.69
N ALA A 255 26.03 5.61 32.06
CA ALA A 255 25.17 6.61 32.68
C ALA A 255 24.32 6.02 33.81
N ALA A 256 23.88 4.76 33.69
CA ALA A 256 23.19 4.05 34.74
C ALA A 256 24.07 3.82 35.98
N LEU A 257 25.34 3.45 35.78
CA LEU A 257 26.30 3.31 36.87
C LEU A 257 26.52 4.65 37.59
N GLU A 258 26.70 5.74 36.84
CA GLU A 258 26.80 7.09 37.41
C GLU A 258 25.56 7.47 38.22
N LEU A 259 24.37 7.11 37.73
CA LEU A 259 23.10 7.38 38.40
C LEU A 259 22.98 6.62 39.72
N LEU A 260 23.31 5.32 39.72
CA LEU A 260 23.34 4.50 40.93
C LEU A 260 24.33 5.05 41.96
N GLN A 261 25.52 5.46 41.52
CA GLN A 261 26.52 6.10 42.40
C GLN A 261 26.05 7.44 42.95
N ALA A 262 25.33 8.24 42.16
CA ALA A 262 24.76 9.50 42.61
C ALA A 262 23.70 9.28 43.70
N GLN A 263 22.89 8.22 43.58
CA GLN A 263 21.87 7.84 44.56
C GLN A 263 22.46 7.27 45.85
N GLU A 264 23.50 6.43 45.74
CA GLU A 264 24.18 5.81 46.89
C GLU A 264 25.09 6.79 47.65
N SER A 265 25.40 7.96 47.09
CA SER A 265 26.28 8.93 47.72
C SER A 265 25.72 9.38 49.08
N ARG A 266 26.32 8.84 50.14
CA ARG A 266 26.11 9.16 51.57
C ARG A 266 26.79 10.45 52.02
N LEU A 267 27.48 11.15 51.12
CA LEU A 267 28.07 12.45 51.43
C LEU A 267 26.93 13.46 51.64
N VAL A 268 27.14 14.38 52.60
CA VAL A 268 26.25 15.41 53.11
C VAL A 268 25.77 16.38 52.01
N LEU A 269 25.01 15.87 51.05
CA LEU A 269 24.38 16.63 49.97
C LEU A 269 22.90 16.78 50.29
N SER A 270 22.39 17.99 50.08
CA SER A 270 20.95 18.25 50.14
C SER A 270 20.22 17.46 49.04
N ASP A 271 18.94 17.13 49.26
CA ASP A 271 18.11 16.46 48.25
C ASP A 271 18.06 17.24 46.92
N GLN A 272 18.17 18.57 46.99
CA GLN A 272 18.28 19.44 45.82
C GLN A 272 19.54 19.13 44.98
N GLN A 273 20.71 19.00 45.61
CA GLN A 273 21.97 18.72 44.89
C GLN A 273 21.99 17.31 44.28
N LYS A 274 21.31 16.35 44.91
CA LYS A 274 21.11 15.02 44.33
C LYS A 274 20.23 15.11 43.09
N GLY A 275 19.10 15.81 43.18
CA GLY A 275 18.20 16.02 42.03
C GLY A 275 18.86 16.76 40.87
N GLU A 276 19.68 17.79 41.13
CA GLU A 276 20.45 18.49 40.10
C GLU A 276 21.45 17.57 39.39
N ARG A 277 22.12 16.69 40.13
CA ARG A 277 23.07 15.73 39.55
C ARG A 277 22.38 14.67 38.70
N GLU A 278 21.25 14.14 39.15
CA GLU A 278 20.44 13.21 38.37
C GLU A 278 19.92 13.86 37.09
N ALA A 279 19.40 15.08 37.19
CA ALA A 279 18.94 15.86 36.03
C ALA A 279 20.06 16.07 35.01
N ALA A 280 21.27 16.41 35.45
CA ALA A 280 22.43 16.58 34.58
C ALA A 280 22.84 15.28 33.86
N ILE A 281 22.69 14.11 34.51
CA ILE A 281 22.92 12.80 33.86
C ILE A 281 21.88 12.58 32.76
N VAL A 282 20.60 12.82 33.06
CA VAL A 282 19.50 12.64 32.09
C VAL A 282 19.68 13.58 30.89
N GLU A 283 19.98 14.86 31.11
CA GLU A 283 20.19 15.83 30.02
C GLU A 283 21.32 15.41 29.09
N ARG A 284 22.44 14.93 29.64
CA ARG A 284 23.57 14.43 28.87
C ARG A 284 23.20 13.20 28.03
N VAL A 285 22.44 12.28 28.61
CA VAL A 285 21.93 11.10 27.90
C VAL A 285 21.02 11.53 26.74
N VAL A 286 20.11 12.48 26.96
CA VAL A 286 19.23 12.97 25.91
C VAL A 286 20.03 13.64 24.79
N ASP A 287 20.97 14.51 25.12
CA ASP A 287 21.79 15.21 24.12
C ASP A 287 22.66 14.24 23.31
N ALA A 288 23.17 13.17 23.93
CA ALA A 288 23.94 12.14 23.23
C ALA A 288 23.06 11.22 22.35
N ALA A 289 21.89 10.83 22.84
CA ALA A 289 21.03 9.86 22.17
C ALA A 289 20.20 10.47 21.01
N PHE A 290 19.84 11.75 21.10
CA PHE A 290 18.99 12.42 20.11
C PHE A 290 19.82 13.17 19.06
N THR A 291 20.65 12.42 18.33
CA THR A 291 21.32 12.90 17.10
C THR A 291 20.29 13.30 16.03
N PRO A 292 20.66 14.04 14.97
CA PRO A 292 19.73 14.38 13.89
C PRO A 292 19.05 13.16 13.26
N GLU A 293 19.76 12.03 13.14
CA GLU A 293 19.23 10.76 12.62
C GLU A 293 18.26 10.11 13.60
N ALA A 294 18.61 10.06 14.89
CA ALA A 294 17.74 9.50 15.93
C ALA A 294 16.47 10.35 16.12
N ARG A 295 16.57 11.67 16.01
CA ARG A 295 15.42 12.59 16.03
C ARG A 295 14.45 12.30 14.89
N ARG A 296 14.98 12.12 13.66
CA ARG A 296 14.18 11.70 12.49
C ARG A 296 13.50 10.35 12.69
N LEU A 297 14.22 9.37 13.25
CA LEU A 297 13.69 8.05 13.58
C LEU A 297 12.51 8.14 14.56
N TRP A 298 12.71 8.79 15.71
CA TRP A 298 11.66 8.92 16.73
C TRP A 298 10.47 9.75 16.25
N ALA A 299 10.72 10.81 15.48
CA ALA A 299 9.65 11.59 14.85
C ALA A 299 8.82 10.73 13.88
N ARG A 300 9.47 9.89 13.06
CA ARG A 300 8.76 8.96 12.17
C ARG A 300 7.89 7.99 12.97
N ARG A 301 8.42 7.37 14.03
CA ARG A 301 7.64 6.48 14.91
C ARG A 301 6.42 7.19 15.51
N LEU A 302 6.60 8.43 15.97
CA LEU A 302 5.50 9.25 16.53
C LEU A 302 4.44 9.60 15.47
N MET A 303 4.84 9.96 14.26
CA MET A 303 3.89 10.23 13.16
C MET A 303 3.08 9.00 12.80
N GLU A 304 3.70 7.83 12.84
CA GLU A 304 3.02 6.56 12.63
C GLU A 304 2.03 6.26 13.75
N MET A 305 2.43 6.45 15.01
CA MET A 305 1.51 6.34 16.15
C MET A 305 0.38 7.35 16.09
N ALA A 306 0.63 8.57 15.61
CA ALA A 306 -0.40 9.57 15.44
C ALA A 306 -1.51 9.10 14.49
N TRP A 307 -1.13 8.42 13.41
CA TRP A 307 -2.09 7.83 12.48
C TRP A 307 -2.92 6.71 13.15
N ILE A 308 -2.28 5.85 13.95
CA ILE A 308 -2.97 4.80 14.73
C ILE A 308 -3.98 5.42 15.71
N PHE A 309 -3.59 6.49 16.41
CA PHE A 309 -4.46 7.18 17.35
C PHE A 309 -5.66 7.82 16.65
N ASP A 310 -5.45 8.51 15.53
CA ASP A 310 -6.55 9.08 14.75
C ASP A 310 -7.51 7.96 14.26
N ALA A 311 -6.97 6.86 13.72
CA ALA A 311 -7.75 5.71 13.24
C ALA A 311 -8.56 5.01 14.34
N THR A 312 -8.19 5.19 15.61
CA THR A 312 -8.88 4.64 16.78
C THR A 312 -9.72 5.69 17.53
N GLY A 313 -9.88 6.90 16.97
CA GLY A 313 -10.69 7.98 17.55
C GLY A 313 -10.02 8.72 18.71
N ARG A 314 -8.71 8.54 18.92
CA ARG A 314 -7.91 9.15 19.98
C ARG A 314 -7.23 10.45 19.50
N GLU A 315 -8.04 11.42 19.07
CA GLU A 315 -7.55 12.64 18.41
C GLU A 315 -6.54 13.44 19.25
N ARG A 316 -6.75 13.57 20.57
CA ARG A 316 -5.81 14.28 21.46
C ARG A 316 -4.42 13.66 21.40
N ASP A 317 -4.34 12.33 21.49
CA ASP A 317 -3.07 11.60 21.47
C ASP A 317 -2.41 11.70 20.09
N GLY A 318 -3.20 11.68 19.01
CA GLY A 318 -2.75 11.92 17.65
C GLY A 318 -2.12 13.32 17.48
N ARG A 319 -2.80 14.37 17.96
CA ARG A 319 -2.27 15.75 17.94
C ARG A 319 -1.00 15.88 18.76
N LEU A 320 -0.97 15.29 19.95
CA LEU A 320 0.19 15.30 20.84
C LEU A 320 1.40 14.59 20.20
N ALA A 321 1.18 13.44 19.56
CA ALA A 321 2.22 12.70 18.84
C ALA A 321 2.77 13.48 17.63
N ARG A 322 1.91 14.12 16.82
CA ARG A 322 2.33 15.00 15.73
C ARG A 322 3.13 16.21 16.22
N ALA A 323 2.66 16.90 17.25
CA ALA A 323 3.36 18.05 17.83
C ALA A 323 4.75 17.65 18.34
N THR A 324 4.84 16.52 19.04
CA THR A 324 6.11 15.98 19.55
C THR A 324 7.05 15.60 18.41
N ALA A 325 6.54 14.98 17.34
CA ALA A 325 7.33 14.68 16.14
C ALA A 325 7.87 15.95 15.47
N GLY A 326 7.03 16.98 15.29
CA GLY A 326 7.44 18.27 14.76
C GLY A 326 8.54 18.93 15.61
N ALA A 327 8.40 18.87 16.93
CA ALA A 327 9.40 19.42 17.85
C ALA A 327 10.72 18.63 17.84
N LEU A 328 10.70 17.32 17.59
CA LEU A 328 11.90 16.53 17.35
C LEU A 328 12.56 16.88 16.02
N LEU A 329 11.79 17.22 14.98
CA LEU A 329 12.34 17.62 13.68
C LEU A 329 12.84 19.07 13.66
N ASP A 330 12.42 19.90 14.61
CA ASP A 330 12.91 21.27 14.78
C ASP A 330 14.37 21.30 15.28
N GLY A 331 15.31 21.45 14.34
CA GLY A 331 16.74 21.51 14.63
C GLY A 331 17.19 22.67 15.53
N ALA A 332 16.37 23.72 15.68
CA ALA A 332 16.68 24.83 16.60
C ALA A 332 16.37 24.48 18.06
N ARG A 333 15.53 23.47 18.30
CA ARG A 333 15.12 23.04 19.64
C ARG A 333 16.08 21.99 20.21
N ALA A 334 16.58 22.24 21.42
CA ALA A 334 17.34 21.25 22.16
C ALA A 334 16.43 20.10 22.63
N PRO A 335 16.79 18.83 22.38
CA PRO A 335 15.92 17.68 22.68
C PRO A 335 15.74 17.50 24.19
N ARG A 336 16.73 17.88 25.01
CA ARG A 336 16.63 17.87 26.48
C ARG A 336 15.50 18.74 27.05
N HIS A 337 14.99 19.72 26.30
CA HIS A 337 13.84 20.52 26.73
C HIS A 337 12.49 19.87 26.39
N LEU A 338 12.47 18.72 25.72
CA LEU A 338 11.24 17.98 25.42
C LEU A 338 10.95 16.95 26.52
N PRO A 339 9.80 17.06 27.23
CA PRO A 339 9.41 16.09 28.25
C PRO A 339 9.39 14.64 27.74
N PHE A 340 8.98 14.42 26.49
CA PHE A 340 9.04 13.12 25.84
C PHE A 340 10.45 12.53 25.74
N ALA A 341 11.44 13.30 25.26
CA ALA A 341 12.81 12.84 25.08
C ALA A 341 13.47 12.50 26.43
N ARG A 342 13.24 13.36 27.44
CA ARG A 342 13.64 13.08 28.83
C ARG A 342 13.00 11.81 29.37
N GLY A 343 11.70 11.62 29.15
CA GLY A 343 10.99 10.42 29.59
C GLY A 343 11.52 9.13 28.97
N LEU A 344 11.90 9.15 27.68
CA LEU A 344 12.54 8.00 27.04
C LEU A 344 13.91 7.67 27.65
N ALA A 345 14.70 8.69 27.95
CA ALA A 345 16.00 8.54 28.60
C ALA A 345 15.87 7.99 30.03
N GLU A 346 14.94 8.53 30.81
CA GLU A 346 14.68 8.06 32.18
C GLU A 346 14.20 6.60 32.21
N ARG A 347 13.30 6.20 31.30
CA ARG A 347 12.91 4.77 31.17
C ARG A 347 14.09 3.88 30.78
N GLY A 348 14.91 4.33 29.83
CA GLY A 348 16.09 3.59 29.40
C GLY A 348 17.10 3.42 30.54
N LEU A 349 17.35 4.49 31.30
CA LEU A 349 18.23 4.48 32.49
C LEU A 349 17.69 3.58 33.60
N ALA A 350 16.37 3.54 33.81
CA ALA A 350 15.76 2.63 34.78
C ALA A 350 16.02 1.16 34.41
N PHE A 351 15.78 0.77 33.15
CA PHE A 351 16.10 -0.59 32.69
C PHE A 351 17.60 -0.88 32.71
N ALA A 352 18.44 0.09 32.31
CA ALA A 352 19.89 -0.06 32.35
C ALA A 352 20.39 -0.26 33.78
N SER A 353 19.82 0.45 34.77
CA SER A 353 20.16 0.27 36.18
C SER A 353 19.79 -1.13 36.67
N GLU A 354 18.63 -1.65 36.30
CA GLU A 354 18.21 -3.03 36.61
C GLU A 354 19.14 -4.09 35.99
N VAL A 355 19.63 -3.82 34.77
CA VAL A 355 20.65 -4.66 34.11
C VAL A 355 21.98 -4.58 34.85
N THR A 356 22.45 -3.38 35.21
CA THR A 356 23.69 -3.16 35.98
C THR A 356 23.65 -3.85 37.34
N LEU A 357 22.47 -3.87 37.99
CA LEU A 357 22.25 -4.57 39.26
C LEU A 357 22.07 -6.09 39.10
N GLY A 358 22.09 -6.61 37.87
CA GLY A 358 21.95 -8.04 37.57
C GLY A 358 20.54 -8.60 37.81
N ARG A 359 19.52 -7.74 37.92
CA ARG A 359 18.12 -8.12 38.16
C ARG A 359 17.40 -8.53 36.87
N VAL A 360 17.84 -7.98 35.74
CA VAL A 360 17.30 -8.26 34.41
C VAL A 360 18.44 -8.53 33.43
N SER A 361 18.25 -9.42 32.46
CA SER A 361 19.23 -9.67 31.41
C SER A 361 19.20 -8.59 30.34
N ALA A 362 20.37 -8.09 29.92
CA ALA A 362 20.49 -7.12 28.82
C ALA A 362 19.80 -7.59 27.53
N ALA A 363 19.87 -8.89 27.22
CA ALA A 363 19.23 -9.47 26.04
C ALA A 363 17.69 -9.39 26.07
N GLN A 364 17.08 -9.38 27.26
CA GLN A 364 15.62 -9.31 27.42
C GLN A 364 15.06 -7.89 27.22
N VAL A 365 15.89 -6.87 27.46
CA VAL A 365 15.47 -5.46 27.42
C VAL A 365 16.12 -4.68 26.27
N SER A 366 16.95 -5.33 25.45
CA SER A 366 17.49 -4.69 24.26
C SER A 366 16.37 -4.30 23.28
N ARG A 367 16.56 -3.14 22.66
CA ARG A 367 15.72 -2.57 21.60
C ARG A 367 16.45 -2.55 20.26
N THR A 368 17.71 -2.95 20.24
CA THR A 368 18.46 -3.13 19.00
C THR A 368 17.89 -4.33 18.23
N PRO A 369 17.43 -4.14 16.98
CA PRO A 369 16.92 -5.25 16.19
C PRO A 369 18.06 -6.23 15.89
N GLN A 370 17.79 -7.52 16.03
CA GLN A 370 18.70 -8.56 15.55
C GLN A 370 18.64 -8.55 14.02
N ARG A 371 19.78 -8.30 13.38
CA ARG A 371 19.88 -8.36 11.92
C ARG A 371 19.86 -9.83 11.49
N PRO A 372 19.08 -10.19 10.45
CA PRO A 372 19.09 -11.54 9.90
C PRO A 372 20.44 -11.93 9.30
#